data_AF-A0A6P4YPE1-F1
#
_entry.id   AF-A0A6P4YPE1-F1
#
_cell.length_a   1.000
_cell.length_b   1.000
_cell.length_c   1.000
_cell.angle_alpha   90.00
_cell.angle_beta   90.00
_cell.angle_gamma   90.00
#
_symmetry.space_group_name_H-M   'P 1'
#
loop_
_entity.id
_entity.type
_entity.pdbx_description
1 polymer ?
#
loop_
_entity_poly.entity_id
_entity_poly.type
_entity_poly.pdbx_seq_one_letter_code
_entity_poly.pdbx_strand_id
1 'polypeptide(L)'
;MTEMVTKLRAVSLYYATNTPPDSSLQVLIDSLVCVQKSVQQGVGGRPALALFQALFQYYRQHHSPALAAEIQRLLLDVVLFHPKFVAHTIDLLDCVEQLTPDSPMPVEILGALADHTVKSAPRDIIQDLEHYLMILEKAASMTQIDPKPTVLYLLTLLQTTPLCEEGSWHRGHALLSVCAAVIRNHHSAQYFKEMGDVLYTMLTLYDDLDVRDQARLYYTLLTNLSFDKLSTLLAVSADNRAPTATSLTKLVTGGSTFPPAAPVVQITQPLLKLTRVPDDIGFKTEEPEESLIKEEDLLSTYLGRIQASTNQPAIHMKYYLHFDPEAESDYSRLYALVLHVQTSNKYAQVKDTYVSCISREDCLKPEDGCKTVSLSFQPLEPVPTQFTTSCEFSTEDGRTCAVHLPELQLLFRDLFLPLPVPGAQRLQLFQQLWKHIIQQQAAEHSPENGCVESVCCLAVGSDAVDGMLERELGPFLLKHEDDAHLVGIHLPPRTHLLMKVKPTDSTAVVTMATDNWRILSLVNSYLHGLEKSGA
;
A
#
# COMPACT_ATOMS: atom_id res chain seq x y z
N MET A 1 9.29 -1.84 14.07
CA MET A 1 8.60 -2.93 14.79
C MET A 1 8.56 -4.25 14.02
N THR A 2 8.62 -4.26 12.68
CA THR A 2 9.02 -5.44 11.89
C THR A 2 10.27 -6.10 12.47
N GLU A 3 11.21 -5.28 12.96
CA GLU A 3 12.43 -5.69 13.67
C GLU A 3 12.18 -6.40 15.02
N MET A 4 11.12 -6.07 15.76
CA MET A 4 10.82 -6.70 17.06
C MET A 4 10.16 -8.07 16.88
N VAL A 5 9.19 -8.16 15.97
CA VAL A 5 8.55 -9.44 15.62
C VAL A 5 9.56 -10.37 14.95
N THR A 6 10.49 -9.85 14.13
CA THR A 6 11.59 -10.66 13.57
C THR A 6 12.59 -11.10 14.64
N LYS A 7 12.91 -10.27 15.64
CA LYS A 7 13.73 -10.68 16.79
C LYS A 7 13.03 -11.78 17.62
N LEU A 8 11.75 -11.64 17.94
CA LEU A 8 10.98 -12.67 18.65
C LEU A 8 10.87 -13.97 17.84
N ARG A 9 10.75 -13.86 16.51
CA ARG A 9 10.76 -15.00 15.60
C ARG A 9 12.13 -15.69 15.57
N ALA A 10 13.23 -14.93 15.58
CA ALA A 10 14.58 -15.48 15.65
C ALA A 10 14.84 -16.21 16.99
N VAL A 11 14.33 -15.67 18.10
CA VAL A 11 14.35 -16.33 19.42
C VAL A 11 13.57 -17.65 19.39
N SER A 12 12.36 -17.65 18.80
CA SER A 12 11.55 -18.86 18.61
C SER A 12 12.29 -19.95 17.82
N LEU A 13 12.95 -19.58 16.72
CA LEU A 13 13.71 -20.51 15.87
C LEU A 13 14.95 -21.08 16.57
N TYR A 14 15.61 -20.30 17.43
CA TYR A 14 16.77 -20.75 18.20
C TYR A 14 16.38 -21.84 19.21
N TYR A 15 15.26 -21.67 19.91
CA TYR A 15 14.80 -22.63 20.93
C TYR A 15 14.08 -23.85 20.35
N ALA A 16 13.61 -23.79 19.10
CA ALA A 16 13.06 -24.96 18.40
C ALA A 16 14.11 -26.05 18.11
N THR A 17 15.40 -25.71 18.12
CA THR A 17 16.47 -26.61 17.64
C THR A 17 17.38 -27.20 18.72
N ASN A 18 17.41 -26.68 19.96
CA ASN A 18 18.55 -26.93 20.86
C ASN A 18 18.30 -27.08 22.38
N THR A 19 17.09 -27.25 22.90
CA THR A 19 16.88 -27.28 24.37
C THR A 19 15.75 -28.21 24.86
N PRO A 20 15.82 -28.69 26.13
CA PRO A 20 14.71 -29.40 26.76
C PRO A 20 13.46 -28.49 26.89
N PRO A 21 12.25 -29.05 26.75
CA PRO A 21 11.01 -28.29 26.50
C PRO A 21 10.66 -27.25 27.58
N ASP A 22 10.97 -27.52 28.85
CA ASP A 22 10.58 -26.66 29.97
C ASP A 22 11.44 -25.38 30.07
N SER A 23 12.73 -25.47 29.75
CA SER A 23 13.63 -24.30 29.80
C SER A 23 13.41 -23.36 28.62
N SER A 24 13.02 -23.88 27.44
CA SER A 24 12.66 -23.06 26.29
C SER A 24 11.35 -22.31 26.50
N LEU A 25 10.37 -22.93 27.16
CA LEU A 25 9.07 -22.32 27.43
C LEU A 25 9.21 -21.08 28.29
N GLN A 26 9.96 -21.18 29.39
CA GLN A 26 10.15 -20.09 30.34
C GLN A 26 10.81 -18.87 29.67
N VAL A 27 11.85 -19.09 28.86
CA VAL A 27 12.55 -18.00 28.16
C VAL A 27 11.68 -17.35 27.09
N LEU A 28 10.85 -18.12 26.37
CA LEU A 28 9.93 -17.58 25.38
C LEU A 28 8.86 -16.70 26.03
N ILE A 29 8.26 -17.15 27.14
CA ILE A 29 7.27 -16.34 27.88
C ILE A 29 7.93 -15.12 28.53
N ASP A 30 9.11 -15.27 29.13
CA ASP A 30 9.87 -14.16 29.72
C ASP A 30 10.19 -13.08 28.67
N SER A 31 10.45 -13.47 27.42
CA SER A 31 10.70 -12.53 26.32
C SER A 31 9.48 -11.67 25.94
N LEU A 32 8.26 -12.11 26.30
CA LEU A 32 7.02 -11.39 26.04
C LEU A 32 6.59 -10.48 27.20
N VAL A 33 7.22 -10.56 28.38
CA VAL A 33 6.79 -9.86 29.61
C VAL A 33 6.61 -8.36 29.41
N CYS A 34 7.49 -7.70 28.67
CA CYS A 34 7.38 -6.26 28.43
C CYS A 34 6.15 -5.89 27.60
N VAL A 35 5.86 -6.65 26.54
CA VAL A 35 4.69 -6.42 25.67
C VAL A 35 3.41 -6.83 26.38
N GLN A 36 3.45 -7.97 27.09
CA GLN A 36 2.35 -8.45 27.91
C GLN A 36 1.92 -7.42 28.95
N LYS A 37 2.87 -6.81 29.69
CA LYS A 37 2.56 -5.76 30.67
C LYS A 37 1.89 -4.54 30.04
N SER A 38 2.31 -4.13 28.84
CA SER A 38 1.66 -3.03 28.12
C SER A 38 0.21 -3.38 27.74
N VAL A 39 -0.02 -4.60 27.25
CA VAL A 39 -1.37 -5.05 26.88
C VAL A 39 -2.27 -5.25 28.11
N GLN A 40 -1.72 -5.75 29.23
CA GLN A 40 -2.42 -5.85 30.53
C GLN A 40 -2.81 -4.49 31.10
N GLN A 41 -2.09 -3.41 30.76
CA GLN A 41 -2.48 -2.03 31.08
C GLN A 41 -3.52 -1.45 30.11
N GLY A 42 -3.95 -2.22 29.10
CA GLY A 42 -4.94 -1.81 28.13
C GLY A 42 -4.39 -1.06 26.92
N VAL A 43 -3.07 -1.08 26.69
CA VAL A 43 -2.46 -0.42 25.52
C VAL A 43 -2.77 -1.22 24.25
N GLY A 44 -3.58 -0.63 23.37
CA GLY A 44 -4.00 -1.22 22.10
C GLY A 44 -3.05 -0.95 20.93
N GLY A 45 -3.47 -1.40 19.74
CA GLY A 45 -2.78 -1.15 18.47
C GLY A 45 -1.51 -1.98 18.31
N ARG A 46 -0.39 -1.29 18.13
CA ARG A 46 0.92 -1.87 17.75
C ARG A 46 1.47 -2.92 18.73
N PRO A 47 1.48 -2.68 20.06
CA PRO A 47 1.94 -3.68 21.05
C PRO A 47 1.01 -4.90 21.14
N ALA A 48 -0.31 -4.69 21.08
CA ALA A 48 -1.28 -5.78 21.08
C ALA A 48 -1.06 -6.70 19.88
N LEU A 49 -0.99 -6.14 18.67
CA LEU A 49 -0.74 -6.92 17.46
C LEU A 49 0.55 -7.74 17.55
N ALA A 50 1.63 -7.15 18.06
CA ALA A 50 2.90 -7.86 18.25
C ALA A 50 2.79 -9.02 19.24
N LEU A 51 2.02 -8.87 20.33
CA LEU A 51 1.76 -9.94 21.30
C LEU A 51 0.99 -11.09 20.66
N PHE A 52 -0.18 -10.83 20.06
CA PHE A 52 -1.01 -11.86 19.43
C PHE A 52 -0.27 -12.60 18.30
N GLN A 53 0.50 -11.87 17.48
CA GLN A 53 1.34 -12.47 16.44
C GLN A 53 2.45 -13.36 17.03
N ALA A 54 3.09 -12.94 18.12
CA ALA A 54 4.14 -13.74 18.76
C ALA A 54 3.56 -15.01 19.40
N LEU A 55 2.40 -14.92 20.09
CA LEU A 55 1.70 -16.07 20.66
C LEU A 55 1.33 -17.09 19.58
N PHE A 56 0.80 -16.63 18.44
CA PHE A 56 0.51 -17.51 17.30
C PHE A 56 1.76 -18.21 16.78
N GLN A 57 2.86 -17.46 16.60
CA GLN A 57 4.11 -18.02 16.09
C GLN A 57 4.72 -19.04 17.04
N TYR A 58 4.65 -18.80 18.36
CA TYR A 58 5.14 -19.73 19.37
C TYR A 58 4.29 -21.01 19.37
N TYR A 59 2.97 -20.88 19.32
CA TYR A 59 2.07 -22.02 19.23
C TYR A 59 2.33 -22.87 17.98
N ARG A 60 2.48 -22.21 16.82
CA ARG A 60 2.78 -22.85 15.53
C ARG A 60 4.10 -23.62 15.53
N GLN A 61 5.10 -23.21 16.30
CA GLN A 61 6.43 -23.81 16.26
C GLN A 61 6.63 -24.92 17.30
N HIS A 62 6.03 -24.80 18.49
CA HIS A 62 6.34 -25.68 19.61
C HIS A 62 5.24 -26.70 19.93
N HIS A 63 3.98 -26.48 19.53
CA HIS A 63 2.83 -27.39 19.73
C HIS A 63 2.75 -28.06 21.12
N SER A 64 3.26 -27.41 22.16
CA SER A 64 3.37 -27.98 23.50
C SER A 64 2.09 -27.71 24.30
N PRO A 65 1.54 -28.71 25.03
CA PRO A 65 0.35 -28.51 25.87
C PRO A 65 0.60 -27.51 27.00
N ALA A 66 1.82 -27.44 27.54
CA ALA A 66 2.20 -26.47 28.55
C ALA A 66 2.18 -25.02 28.01
N LEU A 67 2.59 -24.84 26.75
CA LEU A 67 2.50 -23.54 26.07
C LEU A 67 1.05 -23.16 25.80
N ALA A 68 0.22 -24.10 25.37
CA ALA A 68 -1.20 -23.88 25.13
C ALA A 68 -1.91 -23.40 26.41
N ALA A 69 -1.63 -24.03 27.55
CA ALA A 69 -2.19 -23.63 28.86
C ALA A 69 -1.76 -22.21 29.28
N GLU A 70 -0.49 -21.85 29.02
CA GLU A 70 0.00 -20.51 29.36
C GLU A 70 -0.57 -19.43 28.44
N ILE A 71 -0.73 -19.73 27.14
CA ILE A 71 -1.42 -18.84 26.20
C ILE A 71 -2.88 -18.68 26.62
N GLN A 72 -3.58 -19.76 26.96
CA GLN A 72 -4.96 -19.70 27.47
C GLN A 72 -5.05 -18.80 28.70
N ARG A 73 -4.19 -18.99 29.70
CA ARG A 73 -4.16 -18.16 30.91
C ARG A 73 -3.98 -16.68 30.58
N LEU A 74 -3.03 -16.36 29.69
CA LEU A 74 -2.73 -14.99 29.29
C LEU A 74 -3.90 -14.36 28.52
N LEU A 75 -4.54 -15.09 27.60
CA LEU A 75 -5.69 -14.60 26.84
C LEU A 75 -6.90 -14.35 27.73
N LEU A 76 -7.18 -15.27 28.65
CA LEU A 76 -8.24 -15.10 29.65
C LEU A 76 -7.98 -13.83 30.48
N ASP A 77 -6.79 -13.68 31.05
CA ASP A 77 -6.44 -12.47 31.82
C ASP A 77 -6.66 -11.20 30.98
N VAL A 78 -6.09 -11.14 29.77
CA VAL A 78 -6.17 -9.94 28.92
C VAL A 78 -7.62 -9.58 28.55
N VAL A 79 -8.43 -10.57 28.16
CA VAL A 79 -9.82 -10.33 27.74
C VAL A 79 -10.72 -9.96 28.92
N LEU A 80 -10.54 -10.60 30.07
CA LEU A 80 -11.34 -10.33 31.27
C LEU A 80 -11.07 -8.93 31.85
N PHE A 81 -9.83 -8.45 31.78
CA PHE A 81 -9.49 -7.09 32.20
C PHE A 81 -9.77 -6.04 31.11
N HIS A 82 -9.71 -6.41 29.82
CA HIS A 82 -9.87 -5.49 28.68
C HIS A 82 -10.65 -6.15 27.52
N PRO A 83 -12.00 -6.08 27.52
CA PRO A 83 -12.86 -6.73 26.53
C PRO A 83 -12.59 -6.32 25.06
N LYS A 84 -12.03 -5.13 24.84
CA LYS A 84 -11.60 -4.64 23.52
C LYS A 84 -10.65 -5.56 22.75
N PHE A 85 -9.97 -6.51 23.42
CA PHE A 85 -9.06 -7.46 22.77
C PHE A 85 -9.74 -8.76 22.29
N VAL A 86 -11.06 -8.88 22.44
CA VAL A 86 -11.82 -10.05 21.96
C VAL A 86 -11.61 -10.30 20.47
N ALA A 87 -11.66 -9.27 19.63
CA ALA A 87 -11.49 -9.44 18.18
C ALA A 87 -10.14 -10.07 17.81
N HIS A 88 -9.06 -9.64 18.46
CA HIS A 88 -7.72 -10.23 18.28
C HIS A 88 -7.62 -11.65 18.81
N THR A 89 -8.38 -11.96 19.88
CA THR A 89 -8.44 -13.32 20.44
C THR A 89 -9.17 -14.25 19.49
N ILE A 90 -10.31 -13.85 18.92
CA ILE A 90 -11.05 -14.64 17.94
C ILE A 90 -10.20 -14.90 16.69
N ASP A 91 -9.53 -13.87 16.15
CA ASP A 91 -8.64 -14.01 14.99
C ASP A 91 -7.49 -15.00 15.24
N LEU A 92 -6.89 -14.94 16.44
CA LEU A 92 -5.87 -15.91 16.85
C LEU A 92 -6.43 -17.34 16.89
N LEU A 93 -7.64 -17.53 17.46
CA LEU A 93 -8.27 -18.84 17.55
C LEU A 93 -8.65 -19.40 16.18
N ASP A 94 -9.14 -18.57 15.26
CA ASP A 94 -9.44 -18.95 13.87
C ASP A 94 -8.16 -19.42 13.15
N CYS A 95 -7.06 -18.70 13.36
CA CYS A 95 -5.76 -19.08 12.81
C CYS A 95 -5.24 -20.40 13.41
N VAL A 96 -5.50 -20.67 14.70
CA VAL A 96 -5.14 -21.93 15.37
C VAL A 96 -6.01 -23.08 14.87
N GLU A 97 -7.31 -22.87 14.71
CA GLU A 97 -8.26 -23.87 14.17
C GLU A 97 -7.89 -24.29 12.75
N GLN A 98 -7.46 -23.35 11.90
CA GLN A 98 -6.96 -23.65 10.55
C GLN A 98 -5.64 -24.43 10.55
N LEU A 99 -4.76 -24.19 11.51
CA LEU A 99 -3.43 -24.82 11.59
C LEU A 99 -3.50 -26.22 12.22
N THR A 100 -4.33 -26.39 13.25
CA THR A 100 -4.47 -27.60 14.05
C THR A 100 -5.96 -27.85 14.38
N PRO A 101 -6.72 -28.47 13.47
CA PRO A 101 -8.16 -28.65 13.64
C PRO A 101 -8.53 -29.59 14.81
N ASP A 102 -7.63 -30.49 15.20
CA ASP A 102 -7.85 -31.43 16.31
C ASP A 102 -7.47 -30.85 17.70
N SER A 103 -7.03 -29.58 17.76
CA SER A 103 -6.61 -28.95 19.00
C SER A 103 -7.81 -28.61 19.90
N PRO A 104 -7.82 -28.99 21.19
CA PRO A 104 -8.91 -28.62 22.11
C PRO A 104 -8.85 -27.14 22.53
N MET A 105 -7.72 -26.46 22.29
CA MET A 105 -7.43 -25.12 22.83
C MET A 105 -8.46 -24.05 22.43
N PRO A 106 -8.92 -23.92 21.16
CA PRO A 106 -9.94 -22.93 20.82
C PRO A 106 -11.26 -23.14 21.55
N VAL A 107 -11.70 -24.39 21.66
CA VAL A 107 -12.94 -24.76 22.37
C VAL A 107 -12.82 -24.47 23.87
N GLU A 108 -11.67 -24.80 24.47
CA GLU A 108 -11.42 -24.55 25.91
C GLU A 108 -11.37 -23.06 26.25
N ILE A 109 -10.71 -22.25 25.42
CA ILE A 109 -10.62 -20.80 25.62
C ILE A 109 -11.99 -20.14 25.43
N LEU A 110 -12.68 -20.43 24.33
CA LEU A 110 -14.00 -19.85 24.07
C LEU A 110 -15.05 -20.33 25.07
N GLY A 111 -15.00 -21.60 25.47
CA GLY A 111 -15.86 -22.15 26.51
C GLY A 111 -15.67 -21.44 27.85
N ALA A 112 -14.41 -21.21 28.27
CA ALA A 112 -14.11 -20.48 29.50
C ALA A 112 -14.56 -19.01 29.45
N LEU A 113 -14.35 -18.32 28.32
CA LEU A 113 -14.80 -16.94 28.12
C LEU A 113 -16.33 -16.83 28.09
N ALA A 114 -17.01 -17.75 27.40
CA ALA A 114 -18.47 -17.80 27.34
C ALA A 114 -19.08 -18.10 28.71
N ASP A 115 -18.52 -19.07 29.45
CA ASP A 115 -18.96 -19.42 30.80
C ASP A 115 -18.80 -18.24 31.77
N HIS A 116 -17.67 -17.52 31.71
CA HIS A 116 -17.48 -16.29 32.48
C HIS A 116 -18.53 -15.21 32.10
N THR A 117 -18.78 -15.03 30.80
CA THR A 117 -19.76 -14.05 30.30
C THR A 117 -21.16 -14.35 30.82
N VAL A 118 -21.61 -15.60 30.75
CA VAL A 118 -22.95 -16.01 31.19
C VAL A 118 -23.13 -15.95 32.70
N LYS A 119 -22.05 -16.12 33.47
CA LYS A 119 -22.05 -16.00 34.94
C LYS A 119 -21.97 -14.55 35.44
N SER A 120 -21.56 -13.62 34.58
CA SER A 120 -21.43 -12.21 34.94
C SER A 120 -22.81 -11.55 35.04
N ALA A 121 -22.96 -10.54 35.89
CA ALA A 121 -24.24 -9.84 35.99
C ALA A 121 -24.47 -8.96 34.74
N PRO A 122 -25.67 -8.96 34.13
CA PRO A 122 -25.99 -8.14 32.95
C PRO A 122 -25.63 -6.66 33.08
N ARG A 123 -25.70 -6.11 34.30
CA ARG A 123 -25.37 -4.70 34.59
C ARG A 123 -23.89 -4.38 34.47
N ASP A 124 -23.02 -5.35 34.75
CA ASP A 124 -21.57 -5.14 34.78
C ASP A 124 -20.98 -5.19 33.37
N ILE A 125 -21.61 -5.93 32.46
CA ILE A 125 -21.11 -6.13 31.09
C ILE A 125 -21.77 -5.20 30.05
N ILE A 126 -22.84 -4.48 30.42
CA ILE A 126 -23.66 -3.73 29.45
C ILE A 126 -22.89 -2.65 28.68
N GLN A 127 -21.85 -2.09 29.29
CA GLN A 127 -21.01 -1.06 28.66
C GLN A 127 -20.17 -1.64 27.52
N ASP A 128 -19.63 -2.84 27.70
CA ASP A 128 -18.78 -3.54 26.74
C ASP A 128 -19.51 -4.69 26.03
N LEU A 129 -20.84 -4.68 26.04
CA LEU A 129 -21.71 -5.79 25.63
C LEU A 129 -21.35 -6.36 24.26
N GLU A 130 -20.99 -5.52 23.30
CA GLU A 130 -20.62 -5.92 21.94
C GLU A 130 -19.47 -6.94 21.92
N HIS A 131 -18.43 -6.72 22.72
CA HIS A 131 -17.29 -7.62 22.82
C HIS A 131 -17.69 -8.98 23.43
N TYR A 132 -18.57 -8.96 24.42
CA TYR A 132 -19.08 -10.19 25.04
C TYR A 132 -20.02 -10.95 24.10
N LEU A 133 -20.84 -10.25 23.31
CA LEU A 133 -21.69 -10.87 22.29
C LEU A 133 -20.84 -11.51 21.18
N MET A 134 -19.71 -10.90 20.78
CA MET A 134 -18.77 -11.53 19.84
C MET A 134 -18.21 -12.86 20.36
N ILE A 135 -17.88 -12.94 21.67
CA ILE A 135 -17.47 -14.21 22.30
C ILE A 135 -18.60 -15.23 22.20
N LEU A 136 -19.82 -14.85 22.60
CA LEU A 136 -20.96 -15.75 22.62
C LEU A 136 -21.36 -16.23 21.23
N GLU A 137 -21.26 -15.37 20.21
CA GLU A 137 -21.50 -15.71 18.81
C GLU A 137 -20.49 -16.74 18.30
N LYS A 138 -19.21 -16.51 18.58
CA LYS A 138 -18.15 -17.43 18.17
C LYS A 138 -18.25 -18.76 18.93
N ALA A 139 -18.55 -18.73 20.22
CA ALA A 139 -18.77 -19.93 21.04
C ALA A 139 -19.99 -20.73 20.54
N ALA A 140 -21.09 -20.06 20.19
CA ALA A 140 -22.28 -20.67 19.57
C ALA A 140 -22.05 -21.20 18.16
N SER A 141 -20.88 -20.93 17.57
CA SER A 141 -20.47 -21.54 16.32
C SER A 141 -19.76 -22.88 16.49
N MET A 142 -19.36 -23.24 17.72
CA MET A 142 -18.71 -24.49 18.05
C MET A 142 -19.73 -25.50 18.58
N THR A 143 -19.92 -26.60 17.87
CA THR A 143 -20.90 -27.64 18.23
C THR A 143 -20.61 -28.32 19.58
N GLN A 144 -19.37 -28.21 20.06
CA GLN A 144 -18.89 -28.76 21.33
C GLN A 144 -19.33 -27.94 22.56
N ILE A 145 -19.72 -26.66 22.38
CA ILE A 145 -20.13 -25.78 23.47
C ILE A 145 -21.66 -25.79 23.56
N ASP A 146 -22.23 -26.06 24.75
CA ASP A 146 -23.68 -26.04 24.94
C ASP A 146 -24.23 -24.61 24.76
N PRO A 147 -25.16 -24.35 23.82
CA PRO A 147 -25.71 -23.03 23.60
C PRO A 147 -26.74 -22.62 24.66
N LYS A 148 -27.28 -23.55 25.45
CA LYS A 148 -28.39 -23.28 26.37
C LYS A 148 -28.09 -22.18 27.41
N PRO A 149 -26.92 -22.17 28.09
CA PRO A 149 -26.57 -21.08 29.01
C PRO A 149 -26.55 -19.72 28.32
N THR A 150 -26.03 -19.66 27.09
CA THR A 150 -26.02 -18.44 26.26
C THR A 150 -27.43 -17.93 26.00
N VAL A 151 -28.35 -18.80 25.56
CA VAL A 151 -29.73 -18.39 25.23
C VAL A 151 -30.47 -17.88 26.48
N LEU A 152 -30.33 -18.55 27.62
CA LEU A 152 -30.90 -18.11 28.90
C LEU A 152 -30.32 -16.77 29.35
N TYR A 153 -29.02 -16.56 29.11
CA TYR A 153 -28.35 -15.31 29.39
C TYR A 153 -28.89 -14.16 28.53
N LEU A 154 -29.04 -14.37 27.22
CA LEU A 154 -29.64 -13.37 26.32
C LEU A 154 -31.06 -12.99 26.76
N LEU A 155 -31.87 -13.96 27.18
CA LEU A 155 -33.21 -13.70 27.69
C LEU A 155 -33.16 -12.85 28.97
N THR A 156 -32.27 -13.20 29.90
CA THR A 156 -32.06 -12.45 31.14
C THR A 156 -31.57 -11.03 30.84
N LEU A 157 -30.68 -10.86 29.87
CA LEU A 157 -30.17 -9.58 29.42
C LEU A 157 -31.32 -8.68 28.93
N LEU A 158 -32.17 -9.19 28.04
CA LEU A 158 -33.32 -8.44 27.49
C LEU A 158 -34.36 -8.07 28.56
N GLN A 159 -34.52 -8.88 29.61
CA GLN A 159 -35.50 -8.66 30.67
C GLN A 159 -35.01 -7.74 31.80
N THR A 160 -33.71 -7.72 32.07
CA THR A 160 -33.15 -7.05 33.26
C THR A 160 -32.43 -5.74 32.95
N THR A 161 -32.27 -5.41 31.66
CA THR A 161 -31.56 -4.23 31.19
C THR A 161 -32.45 -3.39 30.25
N PRO A 162 -32.18 -2.08 30.10
CA PRO A 162 -32.98 -1.22 29.23
C PRO A 162 -32.67 -1.39 27.73
N LEU A 163 -31.99 -2.46 27.29
CA LEU A 163 -31.56 -2.65 25.90
C LEU A 163 -32.70 -2.56 24.88
N CYS A 164 -33.88 -3.10 25.22
CA CYS A 164 -35.06 -3.04 24.37
C CYS A 164 -35.55 -1.59 24.18
N GLU A 165 -35.52 -0.78 25.23
CA GLU A 165 -35.96 0.62 25.24
C GLU A 165 -34.89 1.56 24.63
N GLU A 166 -33.60 1.24 24.79
CA GLU A 166 -32.50 1.99 24.18
C GLU A 166 -32.53 1.91 22.65
N GLY A 167 -33.07 0.82 22.08
CA GLY A 167 -33.28 0.70 20.64
C GLY A 167 -32.00 0.74 19.80
N SER A 168 -30.85 0.41 20.39
CA SER A 168 -29.58 0.43 19.67
C SER A 168 -29.58 -0.60 18.54
N TRP A 169 -29.55 -0.12 17.29
CA TRP A 169 -29.52 -0.98 16.11
C TRP A 169 -28.35 -1.97 16.16
N HIS A 170 -27.15 -1.49 16.52
CA HIS A 170 -25.93 -2.30 16.51
C HIS A 170 -25.93 -3.39 17.60
N ARG A 171 -26.39 -3.11 18.82
CA ARG A 171 -26.50 -4.11 19.90
C ARG A 171 -27.60 -5.13 19.60
N GLY A 172 -28.72 -4.69 19.05
CA GLY A 172 -29.82 -5.56 18.62
C GLY A 172 -29.38 -6.52 17.54
N HIS A 173 -28.57 -6.02 16.59
CA HIS A 173 -27.98 -6.85 15.56
C HIS A 173 -26.98 -7.88 16.10
N ALA A 174 -26.09 -7.47 17.01
CA ALA A 174 -25.15 -8.39 17.65
C ALA A 174 -25.89 -9.52 18.40
N LEU A 175 -26.99 -9.21 19.10
CA LEU A 175 -27.84 -10.21 19.76
C LEU A 175 -28.45 -11.19 18.75
N LEU A 176 -28.96 -10.68 17.62
CA LEU A 176 -29.50 -11.51 16.54
C LEU A 176 -28.44 -12.38 15.88
N SER A 177 -27.19 -11.91 15.78
CA SER A 177 -26.07 -12.71 15.25
C SER A 177 -25.77 -13.92 16.14
N VAL A 178 -25.75 -13.73 17.46
CA VAL A 178 -25.63 -14.84 18.42
C VAL A 178 -26.80 -15.82 18.25
N CYS A 179 -28.03 -15.32 18.14
CA CYS A 179 -29.21 -16.16 17.93
C CYS A 179 -29.10 -16.97 16.63
N ALA A 180 -28.68 -16.33 15.53
CA ALA A 180 -28.48 -16.99 14.24
C ALA A 180 -27.38 -18.07 14.31
N ALA A 181 -26.26 -17.79 14.99
CA ALA A 181 -25.19 -18.76 15.21
C ALA A 181 -25.69 -20.01 15.97
N VAL A 182 -26.49 -19.82 17.02
CA VAL A 182 -27.10 -20.92 17.78
C VAL A 182 -28.06 -21.73 16.90
N ILE A 183 -28.96 -21.07 16.16
CA ILE A 183 -29.96 -21.74 15.31
C ILE A 183 -29.29 -22.54 14.17
N ARG A 184 -28.17 -22.03 13.65
CA ARG A 184 -27.43 -22.64 12.54
C ARG A 184 -26.69 -23.91 12.96
N ASN A 185 -26.01 -23.88 14.12
CA ASN A 185 -25.00 -24.89 14.45
C ASN A 185 -25.49 -25.96 15.43
N HIS A 186 -26.54 -25.71 16.21
CA HIS A 186 -27.03 -26.64 17.22
C HIS A 186 -28.41 -27.20 16.88
N HIS A 187 -28.74 -28.39 17.39
CA HIS A 187 -30.06 -28.98 17.13
C HIS A 187 -31.13 -28.36 18.03
N SER A 188 -32.19 -27.83 17.41
CA SER A 188 -33.17 -26.94 18.05
C SER A 188 -33.89 -27.51 19.27
N ALA A 189 -34.08 -28.83 19.36
CA ALA A 189 -34.92 -29.47 20.38
C ALA A 189 -34.60 -29.11 21.86
N GLN A 190 -33.37 -28.72 22.20
CA GLN A 190 -32.94 -28.49 23.58
C GLN A 190 -33.05 -27.03 24.07
N TYR A 191 -33.18 -26.08 23.14
CA TYR A 191 -33.23 -24.64 23.42
C TYR A 191 -34.33 -23.92 22.64
N PHE A 192 -35.17 -24.66 21.90
CA PHE A 192 -36.22 -24.10 21.03
C PHE A 192 -37.13 -23.13 21.75
N LYS A 193 -37.56 -23.49 22.97
CA LYS A 193 -38.49 -22.68 23.75
C LYS A 193 -37.81 -21.38 24.18
N GLU A 194 -36.65 -21.48 24.80
CA GLU A 194 -35.88 -20.35 25.31
C GLU A 194 -35.46 -19.41 24.17
N MET A 195 -35.04 -19.95 23.01
CA MET A 195 -34.72 -19.15 21.83
C MET A 195 -35.97 -18.50 21.23
N GLY A 196 -37.09 -19.22 21.22
CA GLY A 196 -38.39 -18.66 20.86
C GLY A 196 -38.75 -17.47 21.75
N ASP A 197 -38.54 -17.58 23.06
CA ASP A 197 -38.81 -16.52 24.03
C ASP A 197 -37.88 -15.30 23.81
N VAL A 198 -36.59 -15.51 23.52
CA VAL A 198 -35.63 -14.43 23.16
C VAL A 198 -36.10 -13.68 21.92
N LEU A 199 -36.35 -14.40 20.82
CA LEU A 199 -36.76 -13.80 19.55
C LEU A 199 -38.14 -13.13 19.65
N TYR A 200 -39.06 -13.71 20.43
CA TYR A 200 -40.37 -13.12 20.70
C TYR A 200 -40.25 -11.83 21.52
N THR A 201 -39.36 -11.80 22.51
CA THR A 201 -39.07 -10.58 23.29
C THR A 201 -38.52 -9.49 22.38
N MET A 202 -37.56 -9.82 21.50
CA MET A 202 -36.98 -8.86 20.56
C MET A 202 -38.02 -8.36 19.54
N LEU A 203 -38.85 -9.22 18.96
CA LEU A 203 -39.84 -8.80 17.96
C LEU A 203 -40.97 -7.93 18.54
N THR A 204 -41.25 -8.05 19.84
CA THR A 204 -42.35 -7.34 20.51
C THR A 204 -41.92 -6.09 21.26
N LEU A 205 -40.76 -6.12 21.92
CA LEU A 205 -40.34 -5.08 22.87
C LEU A 205 -39.17 -4.21 22.40
N TYR A 206 -38.39 -4.63 21.39
CA TYR A 206 -37.24 -3.85 20.92
C TYR A 206 -37.69 -2.62 20.13
N ASP A 207 -37.14 -1.44 20.39
CA ASP A 207 -37.62 -0.20 19.77
C ASP A 207 -37.25 -0.08 18.28
N ASP A 208 -36.06 -0.54 17.87
CA ASP A 208 -35.63 -0.50 16.48
C ASP A 208 -36.49 -1.40 15.56
N LEU A 209 -36.91 -0.87 14.41
CA LEU A 209 -37.80 -1.58 13.47
C LEU A 209 -37.07 -2.70 12.72
N ASP A 210 -35.84 -2.47 12.28
CA ASP A 210 -35.08 -3.45 11.49
C ASP A 210 -34.75 -4.67 12.34
N VAL A 211 -34.31 -4.46 13.58
CA VAL A 211 -34.05 -5.53 14.56
C VAL A 211 -35.33 -6.33 14.84
N ARG A 212 -36.49 -5.67 14.98
CA ARG A 212 -37.78 -6.36 15.18
C ARG A 212 -38.18 -7.23 14.00
N ASP A 213 -38.02 -6.73 12.77
CA ASP A 213 -38.38 -7.47 11.57
C ASP A 213 -37.44 -8.67 11.35
N GLN A 214 -36.15 -8.50 11.61
CA GLN A 214 -35.19 -9.61 11.56
C GLN A 214 -35.45 -10.65 12.67
N ALA A 215 -35.80 -10.22 13.88
CA ALA A 215 -36.22 -11.11 14.97
C ALA A 215 -37.48 -11.90 14.59
N ARG A 216 -38.48 -11.25 13.97
CA ARG A 216 -39.70 -11.89 13.47
C ARG A 216 -39.39 -12.94 12.42
N LEU A 217 -38.47 -12.64 11.50
CA LEU A 217 -38.04 -13.62 10.50
C LEU A 217 -37.42 -14.83 11.18
N TYR A 218 -36.43 -14.64 12.06
CA TYR A 218 -35.78 -15.75 12.76
C TYR A 218 -36.77 -16.57 13.59
N TYR A 219 -37.74 -15.92 14.24
CA TYR A 219 -38.81 -16.59 14.97
C TYR A 219 -39.69 -17.45 14.03
N THR A 220 -40.03 -16.91 12.86
CA THR A 220 -40.83 -17.61 11.86
C THR A 220 -40.07 -18.80 11.27
N LEU A 221 -38.78 -18.62 10.98
CA LEU A 221 -37.91 -19.69 10.50
C LEU A 221 -37.81 -20.80 11.54
N LEU A 222 -37.48 -20.45 12.78
CA LEU A 222 -37.34 -21.40 13.89
C LEU A 222 -38.60 -22.24 14.06
N THR A 223 -39.78 -21.63 14.01
CA THR A 223 -41.06 -22.31 14.26
C THR A 223 -41.59 -23.14 13.08
N ASN A 224 -41.22 -22.82 11.84
CA ASN A 224 -41.83 -23.43 10.64
C ASN A 224 -40.88 -24.34 9.83
N LEU A 225 -39.58 -24.34 10.11
CA LEU A 225 -38.60 -25.11 9.34
C LEU A 225 -37.93 -26.20 10.18
N SER A 226 -37.52 -27.28 9.51
CA SER A 226 -36.66 -28.29 10.12
C SER A 226 -35.24 -27.75 10.28
N PHE A 227 -34.49 -28.31 11.22
CA PHE A 227 -33.10 -27.94 11.48
C PHE A 227 -32.22 -27.99 10.21
N ASP A 228 -32.34 -29.04 9.39
CA ASP A 228 -31.56 -29.17 8.15
C ASP A 228 -31.85 -28.04 7.14
N LYS A 229 -33.08 -27.53 7.12
CA LYS A 229 -33.47 -26.40 6.27
C LYS A 229 -33.01 -25.06 6.86
N LEU A 230 -32.99 -24.96 8.19
CA LEU A 230 -32.52 -23.75 8.89
C LEU A 230 -31.01 -23.57 8.74
N SER A 231 -30.24 -24.62 9.01
CA SER A 231 -28.79 -24.62 8.89
C SER A 231 -28.36 -24.31 7.46
N THR A 232 -29.02 -24.88 6.44
CA THR A 232 -28.72 -24.59 5.03
C THR A 232 -29.05 -23.16 4.62
N LEU A 233 -30.23 -22.63 4.96
CA LEU A 233 -30.60 -21.24 4.65
C LEU A 233 -29.71 -20.21 5.35
N LEU A 234 -29.27 -20.51 6.58
CA LEU A 234 -28.39 -19.65 7.38
C LEU A 234 -26.89 -19.92 7.14
N ALA A 235 -26.50 -20.94 6.38
CA ALA A 235 -25.11 -21.23 6.01
C ALA A 235 -24.69 -20.55 4.70
N VAL A 236 -25.62 -20.38 3.75
CA VAL A 236 -25.39 -19.68 2.46
C VAL A 236 -24.89 -18.23 2.66
N SER A 237 -25.02 -17.66 3.85
CA SER A 237 -24.52 -16.34 4.24
C SER A 237 -23.04 -16.29 4.62
N ALA A 238 -22.37 -17.42 4.94
CA ALA A 238 -21.00 -17.45 5.47
C ALA A 238 -19.91 -17.82 4.45
N ASP A 239 -20.24 -18.59 3.41
CA ASP A 239 -19.29 -18.99 2.37
C ASP A 239 -19.06 -17.85 1.36
N ASN A 240 -18.08 -17.00 1.66
CA ASN A 240 -17.57 -15.91 0.80
C ASN A 240 -16.89 -16.39 -0.51
N ARG A 241 -17.18 -17.60 -1.02
CA ARG A 241 -16.50 -18.20 -2.19
C ARG A 241 -17.34 -18.29 -3.47
N ALA A 242 -18.63 -17.96 -3.44
CA ALA A 242 -19.48 -17.94 -4.64
C ALA A 242 -20.21 -16.58 -4.80
N PRO A 243 -19.83 -15.74 -5.78
CA PRO A 243 -20.32 -14.35 -5.88
C PRO A 243 -21.74 -14.20 -6.47
N THR A 244 -22.40 -15.28 -6.91
CA THR A 244 -23.66 -15.18 -7.67
C THR A 244 -24.94 -15.57 -6.89
N ALA A 245 -24.83 -16.11 -5.68
CA ALA A 245 -26.00 -16.47 -4.86
C ALA A 245 -26.31 -15.48 -3.71
N THR A 246 -25.52 -14.41 -3.58
CA THR A 246 -25.44 -13.58 -2.36
C THR A 246 -26.33 -12.34 -2.31
N SER A 247 -27.16 -12.06 -3.33
CA SER A 247 -27.84 -10.75 -3.41
C SER A 247 -29.18 -10.66 -2.66
N LEU A 248 -29.88 -11.77 -2.40
CA LEU A 248 -31.20 -11.72 -1.76
C LEU A 248 -31.15 -11.93 -0.24
N THR A 249 -30.15 -12.64 0.28
CA THR A 249 -30.09 -13.01 1.70
C THR A 249 -29.32 -12.01 2.57
N LYS A 250 -28.34 -11.26 2.01
CA LYS A 250 -27.64 -10.18 2.74
C LYS A 250 -28.54 -9.00 3.08
N LEU A 251 -29.60 -8.79 2.29
CA LEU A 251 -30.67 -7.83 2.55
C LEU A 251 -31.55 -8.22 3.74
N VAL A 252 -31.57 -9.51 4.09
CA VAL A 252 -32.49 -10.10 5.05
C VAL A 252 -31.85 -10.28 6.44
N THR A 253 -30.52 -10.38 6.51
CA THR A 253 -29.80 -10.59 7.76
C THR A 253 -28.96 -9.39 8.19
N GLY A 254 -29.14 -8.21 7.59
CA GLY A 254 -28.60 -6.92 8.05
C GLY A 254 -27.11 -6.86 8.38
N GLY A 255 -26.30 -7.81 7.90
CA GLY A 255 -24.93 -8.00 8.35
C GLY A 255 -24.15 -6.70 8.25
N SER A 256 -23.78 -6.14 9.40
CA SER A 256 -23.02 -4.87 9.53
C SER A 256 -21.62 -4.95 8.91
N THR A 257 -21.19 -6.15 8.49
CA THR A 257 -20.09 -6.29 7.58
C THR A 257 -20.57 -5.97 6.17
N PHE A 258 -20.33 -4.72 5.72
CA PHE A 258 -19.94 -4.54 4.32
C PHE A 258 -19.02 -5.72 3.98
N PRO A 259 -19.22 -6.46 2.87
CA PRO A 259 -18.24 -7.46 2.48
C PRO A 259 -16.88 -6.75 2.61
N PRO A 260 -15.91 -7.31 3.38
CA PRO A 260 -14.57 -6.74 3.38
C PRO A 260 -14.25 -6.54 1.90
N ALA A 261 -13.95 -5.29 1.51
CA ALA A 261 -13.79 -4.91 0.11
C ALA A 261 -13.08 -6.06 -0.58
N ALA A 262 -13.74 -6.70 -1.55
CA ALA A 262 -13.31 -7.99 -2.08
C ALA A 262 -11.79 -7.91 -2.26
N PRO A 263 -11.02 -8.78 -1.57
CA PRO A 263 -9.61 -8.51 -1.34
C PRO A 263 -8.97 -8.21 -2.68
N VAL A 264 -8.36 -7.03 -2.79
CA VAL A 264 -7.68 -6.60 -4.02
C VAL A 264 -6.76 -7.74 -4.43
N VAL A 265 -7.08 -8.38 -5.55
CA VAL A 265 -6.37 -9.57 -5.98
C VAL A 265 -4.99 -9.14 -6.42
N GLN A 266 -3.98 -9.49 -5.64
CA GLN A 266 -2.58 -9.18 -5.95
C GLN A 266 -2.09 -10.15 -7.01
N ILE A 267 -1.87 -9.65 -8.22
CA ILE A 267 -1.29 -10.41 -9.32
C ILE A 267 0.23 -10.34 -9.16
N THR A 268 0.87 -11.50 -8.98
CA THR A 268 2.30 -11.59 -8.69
C THR A 268 3.18 -11.50 -9.94
N GLN A 269 2.63 -11.73 -11.13
CA GLN A 269 3.34 -11.64 -12.40
C GLN A 269 2.99 -10.34 -13.12
N PRO A 270 3.95 -9.69 -13.80
CA PRO A 270 3.70 -8.45 -14.53
C PRO A 270 2.78 -8.74 -15.73
N LEU A 271 1.51 -8.34 -15.60
CA LEU A 271 0.50 -8.46 -16.66
C LEU A 271 0.66 -7.35 -17.71
N LEU A 272 1.06 -6.17 -17.26
CA LEU A 272 1.14 -4.95 -18.05
C LEU A 272 2.57 -4.41 -18.03
N LYS A 273 2.92 -3.68 -19.08
CA LYS A 273 4.22 -3.04 -19.23
C LYS A 273 4.06 -1.60 -19.73
N LEU A 274 4.94 -0.75 -19.24
CA LEU A 274 5.11 0.62 -19.72
C LEU A 274 6.38 0.67 -20.56
N THR A 275 6.23 0.94 -21.85
CA THR A 275 7.36 1.09 -22.77
C THR A 275 7.45 2.53 -23.25
N ARG A 276 8.65 3.13 -23.18
CA ARG A 276 8.86 4.53 -23.55
C ARG A 276 8.56 4.74 -25.04
N VAL A 277 7.88 5.84 -25.35
CA VAL A 277 7.67 6.26 -26.75
C VAL A 277 9.00 6.86 -27.26
N PRO A 278 9.62 6.30 -28.31
CA PRO A 278 10.81 6.88 -28.93
C PRO A 278 10.44 8.28 -29.45
N ASP A 279 11.25 9.29 -29.13
CA ASP A 279 11.10 10.72 -29.49
C ASP A 279 10.26 11.63 -28.58
N ASP A 280 9.65 11.12 -27.50
CA ASP A 280 8.89 11.98 -26.57
C ASP A 280 9.76 12.59 -25.45
N ILE A 281 10.95 13.12 -25.78
CA ILE A 281 11.52 14.19 -24.95
C ILE A 281 10.72 15.44 -25.30
N GLY A 282 9.48 15.48 -24.81
CA GLY A 282 8.54 16.55 -25.06
C GLY A 282 9.01 17.80 -24.34
N PHE A 283 9.90 18.57 -24.98
CA PHE A 283 10.33 19.89 -24.55
C PHE A 283 9.15 20.88 -24.62
N LYS A 284 8.13 20.68 -23.79
CA LYS A 284 7.15 21.72 -23.47
C LYS A 284 7.73 22.57 -22.36
N THR A 285 8.78 23.31 -22.69
CA THR A 285 9.00 24.55 -21.96
C THR A 285 7.88 25.45 -22.45
N GLU A 286 7.05 25.99 -21.54
CA GLU A 286 6.26 27.18 -21.89
C GLU A 286 7.30 28.20 -22.35
N GLU A 287 7.43 28.39 -23.67
CA GLU A 287 8.33 29.40 -24.21
C GLU A 287 7.87 30.71 -23.57
N PRO A 288 8.74 31.38 -22.77
CA PRO A 288 8.34 32.61 -22.12
C PRO A 288 7.89 33.59 -23.20
N GLU A 289 6.70 34.18 -23.02
CA GLU A 289 6.12 35.20 -23.90
C GLU A 289 7.21 36.16 -24.40
N GLU A 290 7.21 36.43 -25.71
CA GLU A 290 8.21 37.10 -26.56
C GLU A 290 8.64 38.53 -26.11
N SER A 291 9.02 38.69 -24.86
CA SER A 291 9.66 39.88 -24.35
C SER A 291 11.16 39.65 -24.33
N LEU A 292 11.83 40.10 -25.40
CA LEU A 292 13.29 40.15 -25.47
C LEU A 292 13.82 40.90 -24.24
N ILE A 293 14.53 40.18 -23.37
CA ILE A 293 15.22 40.80 -22.23
C ILE A 293 16.32 41.68 -22.80
N LYS A 294 16.50 42.91 -22.28
CA LYS A 294 17.59 43.80 -22.68
C LYS A 294 18.94 43.13 -22.39
N GLU A 295 19.89 43.26 -23.32
CA GLU A 295 21.17 42.53 -23.30
C GLU A 295 22.03 42.76 -22.05
N GLU A 296 21.99 43.96 -21.47
CA GLU A 296 22.83 44.36 -20.33
C GLU A 296 22.39 43.72 -18.98
N ASP A 297 21.12 43.33 -18.85
CA ASP A 297 20.54 42.76 -17.61
C ASP A 297 20.05 41.31 -17.78
N LEU A 298 20.50 40.61 -18.83
CA LEU A 298 20.03 39.26 -19.18
C LEU A 298 20.27 38.25 -18.05
N LEU A 299 21.50 38.16 -17.52
CA LEU A 299 21.86 37.23 -16.45
C LEU A 299 21.11 37.48 -15.14
N SER A 300 21.03 38.74 -14.69
CA SER A 300 20.38 39.11 -13.43
C SER A 300 18.87 38.85 -13.49
N THR A 301 18.24 39.22 -14.61
CA THR A 301 16.83 38.95 -14.88
C THR A 301 16.56 37.44 -14.93
N TYR A 302 17.44 36.69 -15.59
CA TYR A 302 17.34 35.23 -15.70
C TYR A 302 17.43 34.53 -14.34
N LEU A 303 18.48 34.81 -13.56
CA LEU A 303 18.67 34.22 -12.24
C LEU A 303 17.51 34.60 -11.30
N GLY A 304 17.04 35.85 -11.37
CA GLY A 304 15.85 36.30 -10.64
C GLY A 304 14.59 35.51 -10.99
N ARG A 305 14.35 35.20 -12.28
CA ARG A 305 13.21 34.38 -12.72
C ARG A 305 13.29 32.94 -12.21
N ILE A 306 14.46 32.31 -12.28
CA ILE A 306 14.65 30.94 -11.79
C ILE A 306 14.48 30.86 -10.26
N GLN A 307 14.94 31.88 -9.53
CA GLN A 307 14.78 31.96 -8.09
C GLN A 307 13.34 32.24 -7.66
N ALA A 308 12.64 33.13 -8.38
CA ALA A 308 11.26 33.52 -8.11
C ALA A 308 10.22 32.52 -8.60
N SER A 309 10.57 31.62 -9.53
CA SER A 309 9.65 30.59 -10.01
C SER A 309 9.34 29.60 -8.89
N THR A 310 8.08 29.62 -8.43
CA THR A 310 7.50 28.63 -7.53
C THR A 310 7.26 27.30 -8.23
N ASN A 311 7.03 27.33 -9.55
CA ASN A 311 6.85 26.12 -10.36
C ASN A 311 8.23 25.61 -10.80
N GLN A 312 8.60 24.43 -10.32
CA GLN A 312 9.78 23.73 -10.78
C GLN A 312 9.53 23.13 -12.18
N PRO A 313 10.54 23.15 -13.06
CA PRO A 313 10.42 22.55 -14.38
C PRO A 313 10.10 21.06 -14.26
N ALA A 314 9.05 20.63 -14.95
CA ALA A 314 8.60 19.24 -14.98
C ALA A 314 9.04 18.57 -16.28
N ILE A 315 9.49 17.33 -16.17
CA ILE A 315 9.88 16.49 -17.30
C ILE A 315 8.68 15.62 -17.65
N HIS A 316 8.14 15.81 -18.85
CA HIS A 316 7.02 15.04 -19.36
C HIS A 316 7.49 13.92 -20.27
N MET A 317 7.07 12.69 -19.99
CA MET A 317 7.42 11.52 -20.78
C MET A 317 6.17 10.70 -21.09
N LYS A 318 6.00 10.31 -22.35
CA LYS A 318 4.98 9.35 -22.77
C LYS A 318 5.49 7.92 -22.76
N TYR A 319 4.58 7.04 -22.36
CA TYR A 319 4.74 5.61 -22.35
C TYR A 319 3.56 4.95 -23.05
N TYR A 320 3.82 3.91 -23.84
CA TYR A 320 2.81 2.95 -24.27
C TYR A 320 2.48 2.04 -23.09
N LEU A 321 1.20 1.95 -22.73
CA LEU A 321 0.66 0.99 -21.78
C LEU A 321 0.09 -0.20 -22.55
N HIS A 322 0.75 -1.35 -22.44
CA HIS A 322 0.39 -2.55 -23.19
C HIS A 322 0.44 -3.80 -22.31
N PHE A 323 -0.22 -4.86 -22.76
CA PHE A 323 -0.10 -6.19 -22.16
C PHE A 323 1.30 -6.74 -22.39
N ASP A 324 1.83 -7.47 -21.41
CA ASP A 324 3.06 -8.22 -21.63
C ASP A 324 2.76 -9.40 -22.59
N PRO A 325 3.43 -9.48 -23.75
CA PRO A 325 3.21 -10.58 -24.70
C PRO A 325 3.59 -11.95 -24.13
N GLU A 326 4.48 -11.99 -23.13
CA GLU A 326 4.90 -13.21 -22.47
C GLU A 326 3.99 -13.61 -21.30
N ALA A 327 3.06 -12.74 -20.88
CA ALA A 327 2.12 -13.05 -19.81
C ALA A 327 0.98 -13.96 -20.30
N GLU A 328 0.95 -15.19 -19.77
CA GLU A 328 -0.22 -16.06 -19.84
C GLU A 328 -1.32 -15.48 -18.93
N SER A 329 -2.34 -14.88 -19.53
CA SER A 329 -3.55 -14.46 -18.81
C SER A 329 -4.78 -14.62 -19.69
N ASP A 330 -5.92 -14.85 -19.04
CA ASP A 330 -7.23 -14.93 -19.70
C ASP A 330 -7.91 -13.55 -19.82
N TYR A 331 -7.24 -12.47 -19.39
CA TYR A 331 -7.82 -11.13 -19.41
C TYR A 331 -7.85 -10.55 -20.83
N SER A 332 -9.06 -10.32 -21.34
CA SER A 332 -9.33 -9.70 -22.64
C SER A 332 -9.30 -8.16 -22.55
N ARG A 333 -9.89 -7.60 -21.49
CA ARG A 333 -10.06 -6.16 -21.27
C ARG A 333 -9.94 -5.80 -19.80
N LEU A 334 -9.30 -4.67 -19.53
CA LEU A 334 -9.18 -4.08 -18.20
C LEU A 334 -9.83 -2.71 -18.18
N TYR A 335 -10.43 -2.35 -17.06
CA TYR A 335 -11.17 -1.11 -16.87
C TYR A 335 -10.69 -0.32 -15.67
N ALA A 336 -10.91 1.00 -15.70
CA ALA A 336 -10.63 1.91 -14.60
C ALA A 336 -9.23 1.73 -14.00
N LEU A 337 -8.22 1.67 -14.89
CA LEU A 337 -6.85 1.47 -14.48
C LEU A 337 -6.33 2.73 -13.79
N VAL A 338 -5.69 2.57 -12.64
CA VAL A 338 -4.99 3.61 -11.90
C VAL A 338 -3.52 3.22 -11.84
N LEU A 339 -2.67 4.07 -12.43
CA LEU A 339 -1.22 3.91 -12.42
C LEU A 339 -0.63 4.73 -11.29
N HIS A 340 0.07 4.04 -10.39
CA HIS A 340 0.78 4.61 -9.26
C HIS A 340 2.28 4.56 -9.52
N VAL A 341 2.95 5.68 -9.26
CA VAL A 341 4.41 5.80 -9.37
C VAL A 341 4.95 6.22 -8.01
N GLN A 342 5.68 5.33 -7.35
CA GLN A 342 6.28 5.62 -6.06
C GLN A 342 7.54 6.46 -6.25
N THR A 343 7.54 7.66 -5.68
CA THR A 343 8.65 8.61 -5.77
C THR A 343 9.51 8.60 -4.50
N SER A 344 10.82 8.77 -4.66
CA SER A 344 11.74 8.98 -3.54
C SER A 344 11.73 10.44 -3.07
N ASN A 345 12.48 10.74 -2.01
CA ASN A 345 12.66 12.10 -1.50
C ASN A 345 13.38 13.07 -2.45
N LYS A 346 13.89 12.57 -3.60
CA LYS A 346 14.59 13.39 -4.62
C LYS A 346 13.66 13.93 -5.70
N TYR A 347 12.40 13.49 -5.72
CA TYR A 347 11.39 13.90 -6.69
C TYR A 347 10.12 14.31 -5.95
N ALA A 348 9.40 15.30 -6.49
CA ALA A 348 8.05 15.58 -6.03
C ALA A 348 7.11 14.42 -6.41
N GLN A 349 6.03 14.27 -5.66
CA GLN A 349 5.06 13.20 -5.86
C GLN A 349 4.46 13.25 -7.27
N VAL A 350 4.61 12.14 -8.01
CA VAL A 350 3.98 11.96 -9.32
C VAL A 350 2.50 11.68 -9.09
N LYS A 351 1.64 12.40 -9.79
CA LYS A 351 0.18 12.23 -9.70
C LYS A 351 -0.23 10.90 -10.34
N ASP A 352 -1.19 10.23 -9.71
CA ASP A 352 -1.79 9.02 -10.26
C ASP A 352 -2.40 9.29 -11.62
N THR A 353 -2.19 8.35 -12.54
CA THR A 353 -2.69 8.47 -13.91
C THR A 353 -3.79 7.45 -14.19
N TYR A 354 -4.90 7.94 -14.73
CA TYR A 354 -6.12 7.16 -14.92
C TYR A 354 -6.28 6.77 -16.39
N VAL A 355 -6.53 5.49 -16.65
CA VAL A 355 -6.84 4.97 -17.97
C VAL A 355 -8.18 4.25 -17.92
N SER A 356 -9.14 4.71 -18.72
CA SER A 356 -10.53 4.24 -18.67
C SER A 356 -10.67 2.76 -19.02
N CYS A 357 -10.00 2.32 -20.08
CA CYS A 357 -10.00 0.94 -20.52
C CYS A 357 -8.78 0.66 -21.40
N ILE A 358 -8.32 -0.59 -21.38
CA ILE A 358 -7.39 -1.15 -22.35
C ILE A 358 -7.90 -2.52 -22.79
N SER A 359 -7.73 -2.83 -24.07
CA SER A 359 -8.03 -4.14 -24.64
C SER A 359 -6.72 -4.83 -25.03
N ARG A 360 -6.68 -6.16 -24.95
CA ARG A 360 -5.51 -6.92 -25.37
C ARG A 360 -5.30 -6.79 -26.89
N GLU A 361 -6.37 -6.83 -27.68
CA GLU A 361 -6.30 -6.73 -29.14
C GLU A 361 -5.63 -5.44 -29.61
N ASP A 362 -5.94 -4.31 -28.97
CA ASP A 362 -5.43 -2.99 -29.37
C ASP A 362 -4.05 -2.67 -28.76
N CYS A 363 -3.70 -3.32 -27.64
CA CYS A 363 -2.53 -2.97 -26.82
C CYS A 363 -1.65 -4.20 -26.51
N LEU A 364 -1.34 -5.02 -27.52
CA LEU A 364 -0.38 -6.14 -27.42
C LEU A 364 1.07 -5.70 -27.65
N LYS A 365 1.28 -4.65 -28.44
CA LYS A 365 2.60 -4.15 -28.82
C LYS A 365 2.68 -2.63 -28.65
N PRO A 366 3.86 -2.08 -28.33
CA PRO A 366 4.09 -0.65 -28.27
C PRO A 366 4.19 -0.05 -29.68
N GLU A 367 3.05 0.05 -30.36
CA GLU A 367 2.92 0.60 -31.72
C GLU A 367 1.93 1.77 -31.74
N ASP A 368 1.94 2.54 -32.84
CA ASP A 368 1.03 3.67 -33.05
C ASP A 368 -0.43 3.20 -33.16
N GLY A 369 -1.17 3.32 -32.05
CA GLY A 369 -2.50 2.76 -31.85
C GLY A 369 -2.70 2.22 -30.43
N CYS A 370 -1.60 1.84 -29.76
CA CYS A 370 -1.59 1.46 -28.37
C CYS A 370 -1.90 2.65 -27.45
N LYS A 371 -2.49 2.37 -26.28
CA LYS A 371 -2.84 3.42 -25.33
C LYS A 371 -1.58 4.09 -24.77
N THR A 372 -1.47 5.41 -24.94
CA THR A 372 -0.36 6.20 -24.42
C THR A 372 -0.72 6.90 -23.11
N VAL A 373 0.22 6.95 -22.17
CA VAL A 373 0.11 7.59 -20.87
C VAL A 373 1.24 8.61 -20.72
N SER A 374 0.94 9.83 -20.28
CA SER A 374 1.94 10.88 -20.04
C SER A 374 2.22 11.01 -18.55
N LEU A 375 3.46 10.78 -18.13
CA LEU A 375 3.92 10.96 -16.76
C LEU A 375 4.72 12.25 -16.63
N SER A 376 4.58 12.93 -15.50
CA SER A 376 5.22 14.22 -15.21
C SER A 376 6.14 14.09 -13.99
N PHE A 377 7.44 14.21 -14.20
CA PHE A 377 8.46 14.08 -13.14
C PHE A 377 9.02 15.45 -12.77
N GLN A 378 8.99 15.79 -11.49
CA GLN A 378 9.55 17.03 -10.96
C GLN A 378 10.73 16.72 -10.02
N PRO A 379 11.98 16.78 -10.50
CA PRO A 379 13.14 16.52 -9.67
C PRO A 379 13.40 17.67 -8.68
N LEU A 380 13.61 17.32 -7.42
CA LEU A 380 14.15 18.21 -6.38
C LEU A 380 15.68 18.24 -6.42
N GLU A 381 16.29 17.18 -6.94
CA GLU A 381 17.71 17.08 -7.24
C GLU A 381 17.91 16.51 -8.66
N PRO A 382 18.90 16.99 -9.44
CA PRO A 382 19.17 16.52 -10.80
C PRO A 382 19.88 15.15 -10.83
N VAL A 383 19.19 14.10 -10.35
CA VAL A 383 19.78 12.76 -10.16
C VAL A 383 18.93 11.69 -10.86
N PRO A 384 19.51 10.86 -11.75
CA PRO A 384 18.75 9.77 -12.38
C PRO A 384 18.23 8.78 -11.32
N THR A 385 17.03 8.24 -11.53
CA THR A 385 16.34 7.43 -10.52
C THR A 385 15.46 6.36 -11.19
N GLN A 386 15.27 5.25 -10.48
CA GLN A 386 14.33 4.19 -10.83
C GLN A 386 13.06 4.34 -9.98
N PHE A 387 11.90 4.21 -10.62
CA PHE A 387 10.60 4.34 -9.96
C PHE A 387 9.88 3.00 -9.95
N THR A 388 9.45 2.60 -8.76
CA THR A 388 8.56 1.46 -8.55
C THR A 388 7.16 1.85 -9.00
N THR A 389 6.56 1.05 -9.87
CA THR A 389 5.25 1.32 -10.46
C THR A 389 4.26 0.21 -10.16
N SER A 390 3.01 0.57 -9.91
CA SER A 390 1.93 -0.39 -9.70
C SER A 390 0.68 0.07 -10.42
N CYS A 391 -0.17 -0.89 -10.76
CA CYS A 391 -1.44 -0.63 -11.41
C CYS A 391 -2.57 -1.32 -10.65
N GLU A 392 -3.63 -0.56 -10.37
CA GLU A 392 -4.90 -1.09 -9.88
C GLU A 392 -5.92 -1.03 -11.01
N PHE A 393 -6.72 -2.07 -11.20
CA PHE A 393 -7.71 -2.11 -12.27
C PHE A 393 -8.87 -3.05 -11.95
N SER A 394 -9.95 -2.91 -12.71
CA SER A 394 -11.12 -3.78 -12.65
C SER A 394 -11.17 -4.72 -13.86
N THR A 395 -11.51 -5.98 -13.60
CA THR A 395 -11.68 -7.04 -14.61
C THR A 395 -13.13 -7.12 -15.10
N GLU A 396 -13.38 -7.82 -16.21
CA GLU A 396 -14.74 -8.07 -16.73
C GLU A 396 -15.66 -8.76 -15.71
N ASP A 397 -15.09 -9.60 -14.85
CA ASP A 397 -15.80 -10.30 -13.76
C ASP A 397 -16.10 -9.39 -12.55
N GLY A 398 -15.81 -8.09 -12.64
CA GLY A 398 -16.04 -7.11 -11.57
C GLY A 398 -15.08 -7.20 -10.39
N ARG A 399 -13.94 -7.90 -10.52
CA ARG A 399 -12.91 -7.97 -9.48
C ARG A 399 -11.91 -6.84 -9.63
N THR A 400 -11.54 -6.21 -8.51
CA THR A 400 -10.41 -5.28 -8.43
C THR A 400 -9.11 -6.06 -8.22
N CYS A 401 -8.15 -5.81 -9.09
CA CYS A 401 -6.82 -6.41 -9.06
C CYS A 401 -5.77 -5.32 -8.89
N ALA A 402 -4.65 -5.67 -8.25
CA ALA A 402 -3.46 -4.85 -8.23
C ALA A 402 -2.28 -5.67 -8.75
N VAL A 403 -1.43 -5.04 -9.56
CA VAL A 403 -0.26 -5.68 -10.15
C VAL A 403 0.95 -4.75 -10.04
N HIS A 404 2.10 -5.35 -9.77
CA HIS A 404 3.37 -4.63 -9.84
C HIS A 404 3.87 -4.61 -11.29
N LEU A 405 4.29 -3.44 -11.75
CA LEU A 405 4.81 -3.23 -13.10
C LEU A 405 6.35 -3.20 -13.07
N PRO A 406 7.01 -3.46 -14.21
CA PRO A 406 8.45 -3.24 -14.32
C PRO A 406 8.85 -1.80 -13.96
N GLU A 407 9.99 -1.66 -13.29
CA GLU A 407 10.49 -0.37 -12.84
C GLU A 407 10.73 0.60 -14.01
N LEU A 408 10.29 1.85 -13.83
CA LEU A 408 10.56 2.91 -14.78
C LEU A 408 11.93 3.52 -14.51
N GLN A 409 12.77 3.59 -15.55
CA GLN A 409 14.09 4.19 -15.45
C GLN A 409 14.08 5.60 -16.03
N LEU A 410 14.44 6.58 -15.21
CA LEU A 410 14.70 7.95 -15.65
C LEU A 410 16.21 8.15 -15.75
N LEU A 411 16.71 8.27 -16.97
CA LEU A 411 18.13 8.40 -17.26
C LEU A 411 18.61 9.83 -17.03
N PHE A 412 19.91 10.02 -16.89
CA PHE A 412 20.47 11.36 -16.69
C PHE A 412 20.20 12.29 -17.88
N ARG A 413 20.27 11.76 -19.11
CA ARG A 413 19.92 12.48 -20.35
C ARG A 413 18.47 12.97 -20.36
N ASP A 414 17.56 12.29 -19.67
CA ASP A 414 16.14 12.68 -19.63
C ASP A 414 15.90 13.93 -18.78
N LEU A 415 16.88 14.33 -17.96
CA LEU A 415 16.83 15.55 -17.16
C LEU A 415 17.23 16.80 -17.94
N PHE A 416 17.75 16.65 -19.16
CA PHE A 416 18.32 17.76 -19.92
C PHE A 416 17.19 18.60 -20.49
N LEU A 417 17.17 19.89 -20.14
CA LEU A 417 16.30 20.88 -20.75
C LEU A 417 17.14 21.94 -21.46
N PRO A 418 16.66 22.53 -22.57
CA PRO A 418 17.32 23.67 -23.15
C PRO A 418 17.28 24.84 -22.16
N LEU A 419 18.24 25.77 -22.29
CA LEU A 419 18.19 27.00 -21.52
C LEU A 419 16.84 27.70 -21.75
N PRO A 420 16.07 28.03 -20.70
CA PRO A 420 14.69 28.55 -20.80
C PRO A 420 14.69 30.04 -21.18
N VAL A 421 15.33 30.37 -22.30
CA VAL A 421 15.35 31.69 -22.95
C VAL A 421 15.15 31.51 -24.45
N PRO A 422 14.64 32.55 -25.15
CA PRO A 422 14.47 32.52 -26.60
C PRO A 422 15.78 32.16 -27.32
N GLY A 423 15.69 31.41 -28.41
CA GLY A 423 16.85 30.84 -29.11
C GLY A 423 17.97 31.85 -29.43
N ALA A 424 17.61 33.08 -29.81
CA ALA A 424 18.55 34.15 -30.12
C ALA A 424 19.43 34.59 -28.93
N GLN A 425 18.93 34.44 -27.68
CA GLN A 425 19.62 34.88 -26.46
C GLN A 425 20.37 33.75 -25.75
N ARG A 426 20.18 32.49 -26.15
CA ARG A 426 20.81 31.33 -25.48
C ARG A 426 22.33 31.38 -25.48
N LEU A 427 22.94 31.81 -26.59
CA LEU A 427 24.40 31.96 -26.69
C LEU A 427 24.94 33.07 -25.77
N GLN A 428 24.27 34.23 -25.76
CA GLN A 428 24.64 35.34 -24.89
C GLN A 428 24.54 34.93 -23.41
N LEU A 429 23.45 34.24 -23.05
CA LEU A 429 23.26 33.71 -21.70
C LEU A 429 24.36 32.68 -21.34
N PHE A 430 24.72 31.78 -22.25
CA PHE A 430 25.81 30.82 -22.03
C PHE A 430 27.13 31.53 -21.69
N GLN A 431 27.51 32.55 -22.45
CA GLN A 431 28.74 33.30 -22.21
C GLN A 431 28.72 34.05 -20.88
N GLN A 432 27.57 34.63 -20.51
CA GLN A 432 27.39 35.33 -19.23
C GLN A 432 27.40 34.35 -18.04
N LEU A 433 26.68 33.22 -18.12
CA LEU A 433 26.68 32.18 -17.09
C LEU A 433 28.07 31.57 -16.90
N TRP A 434 28.80 31.30 -17.99
CA TRP A 434 30.16 30.78 -17.92
C TRP A 434 31.06 31.72 -17.12
N LYS A 435 31.09 33.02 -17.47
CA LYS A 435 31.88 34.01 -16.74
C LYS A 435 31.46 34.10 -15.27
N HIS A 436 30.17 34.03 -15.00
CA HIS A 436 29.62 34.06 -13.64
C HIS A 436 30.11 32.88 -12.79
N ILE A 437 30.01 31.65 -13.30
CA ILE A 437 30.45 30.43 -12.59
C ILE A 437 31.95 30.49 -12.27
N ILE A 438 32.78 30.89 -13.24
CA ILE A 438 34.23 31.00 -13.05
C ILE A 438 34.59 32.08 -12.02
N GLN A 439 33.94 33.25 -12.07
CA GLN A 439 34.14 34.33 -11.10
C GLN A 439 33.72 33.91 -9.69
N GLN A 440 32.60 33.19 -9.58
CA GLN A 440 32.08 32.68 -8.32
C GLN A 440 32.98 31.61 -7.71
N GLN A 441 33.58 30.74 -8.52
CA GLN A 441 34.58 29.77 -8.07
C GLN A 441 35.84 30.46 -7.52
N ALA A 442 36.30 31.53 -8.18
CA ALA A 442 37.49 32.29 -7.75
C ALA A 442 37.26 33.11 -6.46
N ALA A 443 36.00 33.42 -6.13
CA ALA A 443 35.62 34.11 -4.90
C ALA A 443 35.47 33.11 -3.74
N GLU A 444 36.59 32.72 -3.13
CA GLU A 444 36.74 31.69 -2.06
C GLU A 444 36.00 31.94 -0.72
N HIS A 445 34.96 32.78 -0.66
CA HIS A 445 34.35 33.22 0.61
C HIS A 445 32.97 32.65 0.96
N SER A 446 32.46 31.63 0.26
CA SER A 446 31.23 30.94 0.68
C SER A 446 31.35 29.42 0.58
N PRO A 447 31.20 28.67 1.70
CA PRO A 447 31.17 27.19 1.70
C PRO A 447 29.92 26.59 1.02
N GLU A 448 28.98 27.42 0.60
CA GLU A 448 27.77 27.03 -0.15
C GLU A 448 27.93 27.18 -1.66
N ASN A 449 29.08 27.66 -2.16
CA ASN A 449 29.22 27.88 -3.59
C ASN A 449 29.43 26.56 -4.34
N GLY A 450 28.41 26.11 -5.06
CA GLY A 450 28.44 24.88 -5.85
C GLY A 450 29.16 25.01 -7.21
N CYS A 451 29.60 26.23 -7.55
CA CYS A 451 30.23 26.58 -8.82
C CYS A 451 31.60 25.93 -9.01
N VAL A 452 31.78 25.21 -10.12
CA VAL A 452 33.04 24.52 -10.45
C VAL A 452 33.25 24.38 -11.96
N GLU A 453 34.50 24.56 -12.37
CA GLU A 453 35.03 24.17 -13.68
C GLU A 453 35.72 22.81 -13.60
N SER A 454 35.46 21.96 -14.59
CA SER A 454 36.06 20.63 -14.72
C SER A 454 36.42 20.35 -16.17
N VAL A 455 37.37 19.43 -16.41
CA VAL A 455 37.79 19.01 -17.75
C VAL A 455 37.67 17.49 -17.86
N CYS A 456 37.13 17.01 -18.98
CA CYS A 456 37.04 15.60 -19.34
C CYS A 456 37.61 15.40 -20.75
N CYS A 457 38.33 14.30 -20.99
CA CYS A 457 38.86 13.94 -22.30
C CYS A 457 38.16 12.68 -22.81
N LEU A 458 37.70 12.72 -24.06
CA LEU A 458 37.05 11.59 -24.74
C LEU A 458 37.97 11.09 -25.86
N ALA A 459 38.16 9.78 -26.00
CA ALA A 459 38.93 9.18 -27.09
C ALA A 459 38.08 9.04 -28.37
N VAL A 460 37.52 10.16 -28.82
CA VAL A 460 36.70 10.26 -30.03
C VAL A 460 37.39 11.24 -30.98
N GLY A 461 37.58 10.83 -32.24
CA GLY A 461 38.19 11.67 -33.28
C GLY A 461 37.24 12.76 -33.79
N SER A 462 37.80 13.83 -34.38
CA SER A 462 37.06 15.05 -34.77
C SER A 462 35.74 14.76 -35.52
N ASP A 463 35.77 13.94 -36.57
CA ASP A 463 34.59 13.67 -37.41
C ASP A 463 33.48 12.92 -36.66
N ALA A 464 33.83 12.09 -35.68
CA ALA A 464 32.87 11.31 -34.89
C ALA A 464 32.25 12.14 -33.76
N VAL A 465 32.93 13.19 -33.29
CA VAL A 465 32.43 14.09 -32.24
C VAL A 465 31.22 14.87 -32.75
N ASP A 466 31.28 15.39 -33.98
CA ASP A 466 30.20 16.19 -34.57
C ASP A 466 28.91 15.37 -34.70
N GLY A 467 28.99 14.18 -35.32
CA GLY A 467 27.84 13.28 -35.46
C GLY A 467 27.28 12.80 -34.11
N MET A 468 28.16 12.57 -33.12
CA MET A 468 27.73 12.22 -31.76
C MET A 468 26.98 13.37 -31.08
N LEU A 469 27.50 14.60 -31.16
CA LEU A 469 26.88 15.77 -30.55
C LEU A 469 25.53 16.09 -31.21
N GLU A 470 25.43 16.02 -32.53
CA GLU A 470 24.16 16.24 -33.23
C GLU A 470 23.10 15.20 -32.85
N ARG A 471 23.48 13.93 -32.79
CA ARG A 471 22.57 12.83 -32.45
C ARG A 471 22.09 12.88 -31.00
N GLU A 472 22.98 13.17 -30.07
CA GLU A 472 22.72 13.00 -28.64
C GLU A 472 22.33 14.31 -27.94
N LEU A 473 22.92 15.43 -28.39
CA LEU A 473 22.83 16.75 -27.76
C LEU A 473 22.33 17.87 -28.70
N GLY A 474 21.86 17.53 -29.90
CA GLY A 474 21.39 18.50 -30.91
C GLY A 474 20.49 19.63 -30.38
N PRO A 475 19.44 19.35 -29.57
CA PRO A 475 18.55 20.39 -29.03
C PRO A 475 19.23 21.40 -28.08
N PHE A 476 20.39 21.05 -27.54
CA PHE A 476 21.14 21.83 -26.55
C PHE A 476 22.38 22.52 -27.14
N LEU A 477 22.67 22.27 -28.42
CA LEU A 477 23.78 22.87 -29.16
C LEU A 477 23.46 24.34 -29.48
N LEU A 478 24.36 25.26 -29.10
CA LEU A 478 24.12 26.70 -29.22
C LEU A 478 24.81 27.32 -30.43
N LYS A 479 26.06 26.95 -30.69
CA LYS A 479 26.85 27.41 -31.84
C LYS A 479 28.16 26.62 -31.97
N HIS A 480 28.72 26.64 -33.19
CA HIS A 480 30.11 26.31 -33.46
C HIS A 480 30.89 27.63 -33.53
N GLU A 481 31.78 27.89 -32.59
CA GLU A 481 32.68 29.06 -32.58
C GLU A 481 34.11 28.53 -32.73
N ASP A 482 34.82 28.96 -33.78
CA ASP A 482 36.27 28.83 -34.00
C ASP A 482 36.94 27.64 -33.26
N ASP A 483 36.68 26.40 -33.72
CA ASP A 483 37.20 25.12 -33.19
C ASP A 483 36.50 24.52 -31.94
N ALA A 484 35.34 25.02 -31.47
CA ALA A 484 34.63 24.43 -30.33
C ALA A 484 33.09 24.45 -30.43
N HIS A 485 32.47 23.38 -29.95
CA HIS A 485 31.01 23.24 -29.83
C HIS A 485 30.55 23.67 -28.44
N LEU A 486 29.58 24.59 -28.42
CA LEU A 486 29.00 25.10 -27.17
C LEU A 486 27.68 24.41 -26.89
N VAL A 487 27.56 23.77 -25.72
CA VAL A 487 26.35 23.06 -25.28
C VAL A 487 25.86 23.65 -23.97
N GLY A 488 24.61 24.11 -23.94
CA GLY A 488 23.99 24.70 -22.76
C GLY A 488 22.78 23.90 -22.29
N ILE A 489 22.88 23.29 -21.11
CA ILE A 489 21.83 22.45 -20.53
C ILE A 489 21.36 23.07 -19.22
N HIS A 490 20.04 23.21 -19.08
CA HIS A 490 19.37 23.47 -17.82
C HIS A 490 18.97 22.13 -17.19
N LEU A 491 19.37 21.92 -15.94
CA LEU A 491 19.05 20.75 -15.14
C LEU A 491 18.09 21.19 -14.01
N PRO A 492 16.83 20.73 -14.05
CA PRO A 492 15.89 20.93 -12.96
C PRO A 492 16.46 20.50 -11.58
N PRO A 493 16.21 21.25 -10.50
CA PRO A 493 15.28 22.38 -10.44
C PRO A 493 15.88 23.74 -10.86
N ARG A 494 17.20 23.96 -10.69
CA ARG A 494 17.85 25.28 -10.87
C ARG A 494 19.32 25.21 -11.27
N THR A 495 19.80 24.05 -11.70
CA THR A 495 21.22 23.79 -11.99
C THR A 495 21.52 24.03 -13.48
N HIS A 496 22.74 24.45 -13.78
CA HIS A 496 23.22 24.65 -15.14
C HIS A 496 24.42 23.76 -15.40
N LEU A 497 24.45 23.16 -16.60
CA LEU A 497 25.59 22.44 -17.13
C LEU A 497 25.98 23.06 -18.47
N LEU A 498 27.14 23.70 -18.48
CA LEU A 498 27.70 24.33 -19.68
C LEU A 498 28.91 23.52 -20.13
N MET A 499 29.00 23.24 -21.42
CA MET A 499 30.13 22.49 -21.98
C MET A 499 30.70 23.21 -23.20
N LYS A 500 32.02 23.18 -23.31
CA LYS A 500 32.80 23.55 -24.49
C LYS A 500 33.54 22.31 -24.95
N VAL A 501 33.13 21.76 -26.09
CA VAL A 501 33.74 20.56 -26.66
C VAL A 501 34.70 21.00 -27.76
N LYS A 502 35.99 20.78 -27.56
CA LYS A 502 37.03 21.07 -28.55
C LYS A 502 37.55 19.75 -29.14
N PRO A 503 37.23 19.43 -30.40
CA PRO A 503 37.82 18.28 -31.07
C PRO A 503 39.33 18.48 -31.28
N THR A 504 40.07 17.38 -31.29
CA THR A 504 41.50 17.28 -31.64
C THR A 504 41.68 16.00 -32.47
N ASP A 505 42.80 15.84 -33.18
CA ASP A 505 43.03 14.76 -34.16
C ASP A 505 42.57 13.35 -33.72
N SER A 506 42.72 12.99 -32.44
CA SER A 506 42.35 11.68 -31.91
C SER A 506 41.54 11.70 -30.60
N THR A 507 41.24 12.89 -30.07
CA THR A 507 40.57 13.06 -28.78
C THR A 507 39.74 14.34 -28.78
N ALA A 508 38.66 14.39 -28.01
CA ALA A 508 37.91 15.61 -27.75
C ALA A 508 38.10 16.06 -26.29
N VAL A 509 38.45 17.33 -26.10
CA VAL A 509 38.54 17.93 -24.76
C VAL A 509 37.23 18.64 -24.45
N VAL A 510 36.54 18.19 -23.40
CA VAL A 510 35.30 18.77 -22.91
C VAL A 510 35.61 19.58 -21.65
N THR A 511 35.59 20.90 -21.77
CA THR A 511 35.61 21.79 -20.61
C THR A 511 34.17 22.02 -20.14
N MET A 512 33.91 21.85 -18.86
CA MET A 512 32.57 21.95 -18.28
C MET A 512 32.54 22.98 -17.16
N ALA A 513 31.46 23.75 -17.08
CA ALA A 513 31.17 24.65 -15.97
C ALA A 513 29.77 24.35 -15.43
N THR A 514 29.64 24.20 -14.12
CA THR A 514 28.35 23.98 -13.45
C THR A 514 28.27 24.74 -12.13
N ASP A 515 27.06 25.10 -11.71
CA ASP A 515 26.75 25.68 -10.40
C ASP A 515 26.46 24.61 -9.33
N ASN A 516 26.62 23.32 -9.65
CA ASN A 516 26.46 22.20 -8.70
C ASN A 516 27.52 21.12 -8.91
N TRP A 517 28.60 21.15 -8.14
CA TRP A 517 29.68 20.14 -8.24
C TRP A 517 29.23 18.67 -8.11
N ARG A 518 28.11 18.39 -7.43
CA ARG A 518 27.65 17.01 -7.16
C ARG A 518 27.28 16.26 -8.43
N ILE A 519 26.89 16.96 -9.50
CA ILE A 519 26.51 16.31 -10.77
C ILE A 519 27.72 15.87 -11.62
N LEU A 520 28.94 16.33 -11.33
CA LEU A 520 30.11 16.07 -12.18
C LEU A 520 30.39 14.57 -12.40
N SER A 521 30.16 13.75 -11.37
CA SER A 521 30.31 12.28 -11.48
C SER A 521 29.32 11.66 -12.47
N LEU A 522 28.08 12.17 -12.49
CA LEU A 522 27.03 11.75 -13.42
C LEU A 522 27.34 12.21 -14.84
N VAL A 523 27.79 13.46 -14.99
CA VAL A 523 28.19 14.01 -16.28
C VAL A 523 29.36 13.22 -16.85
N ASN A 524 30.38 12.91 -16.06
CA ASN A 524 31.53 12.13 -16.52
C ASN A 524 31.11 10.72 -16.97
N SER A 525 30.22 10.07 -16.21
CA SER A 525 29.66 8.75 -16.57
C SER A 525 28.86 8.80 -17.87
N TYR A 526 28.09 9.88 -18.07
CA TYR A 526 27.33 10.10 -19.30
C TYR A 526 28.25 10.32 -20.50
N LEU A 527 29.26 11.18 -20.39
CA LEU A 527 30.21 11.47 -21.49
C LEU A 527 31.02 10.23 -21.92
N HIS A 528 31.50 9.42 -20.98
CA HIS A 528 32.13 8.14 -21.32
C HIS A 528 31.15 7.11 -21.89
N GLY A 529 29.85 7.22 -21.58
CA GLY A 529 28.79 6.46 -22.25
C GLY A 529 28.64 6.85 -23.72
N LEU A 530 28.75 8.15 -24.03
CA LEU A 530 28.71 8.66 -25.40
C LEU A 530 29.91 8.17 -26.23
N GLU A 531 31.10 8.14 -25.63
CA GLU A 531 32.33 7.61 -26.25
C GLU A 531 32.14 6.17 -26.78
N LYS A 532 31.44 5.32 -26.01
CA LYS A 532 31.14 3.93 -26.42
C LYS A 532 30.05 3.80 -27.49
N SER A 533 29.23 4.82 -27.67
CA SER A 533 28.12 4.88 -28.64
C SER A 533 28.52 5.58 -29.94
N GLY A 534 29.60 6.36 -29.90
CA GLY A 534 30.20 7.06 -31.04
C GLY A 534 31.38 6.33 -31.68
N ALA A 535 31.92 5.29 -31.02
CA ALA A 535 32.82 4.29 -31.62
C ALA A 535 31.99 3.16 -32.27
#